data_AF-A0A251TJI4-F1
#
_entry.id   AF-A0A251TJI4-F1
#
_cell.length_a   1.000
_cell.length_b   1.000
_cell.length_c   1.000
_cell.angle_alpha   90.00
_cell.angle_beta   90.00
_cell.angle_gamma   90.00
#
_symmetry.space_group_name_H-M   'P 1'
#
loop_
_entity.id
_entity.type
_entity.pdbx_description
1 polymer ?
#
loop_
_entity_poly.entity_id
_entity_poly.type
_entity_poly.pdbx_seq_one_letter_code
_entity_poly.pdbx_strand_id
1 'polypeptide(L)'
;MAGIHDVFYISNLKKCLADESLMIPLQEIKVNEKLKFVEKPIQIEDIKIKILKHKRLVLVKVKWDSKRGPEYTWELESEMQKRYPYLFQ
;
A
#
# COMPACT_ATOMS: atom_id res chain seq x y z
N MET A 1 32.29 -30.88 4.71
CA MET A 1 31.80 -29.65 5.38
C MET A 1 32.11 -28.49 4.43
N ALA A 2 31.14 -28.08 3.62
CA ALA A 2 31.35 -27.02 2.64
C ALA A 2 30.10 -26.16 2.61
N GLY A 3 30.28 -24.84 2.56
CA GLY A 3 29.19 -23.94 2.17
C GLY A 3 28.91 -22.77 3.08
N ILE A 4 29.94 -22.14 3.67
CA ILE A 4 29.81 -20.72 4.02
C ILE A 4 30.76 -19.99 3.09
N HIS A 5 30.18 -19.31 2.10
CA HIS A 5 30.91 -18.39 1.24
C HIS A 5 30.90 -17.01 1.90
N ASP A 6 32.07 -16.39 1.99
CA ASP A 6 32.27 -15.05 2.52
C ASP A 6 31.80 -14.00 1.49
N VAL A 7 30.48 -13.87 1.32
CA VAL A 7 29.87 -12.96 0.35
C VAL A 7 29.18 -11.83 1.09
N PHE A 8 29.71 -10.61 0.91
CA PHE A 8 29.06 -9.39 1.36
C PHE A 8 28.14 -8.86 0.26
N TYR A 9 26.84 -8.79 0.54
CA TYR A 9 25.89 -8.14 -0.36
C TYR A 9 25.90 -6.63 -0.08
N ILE A 10 26.45 -5.85 -1.02
CA ILE A 10 26.45 -4.38 -0.95
C ILE A 10 25.27 -3.86 -1.78
N SER A 11 24.22 -3.43 -1.10
CA SER A 11 23.10 -2.73 -1.73
C SER A 11 23.53 -1.30 -2.08
N ASN A 12 23.74 -1.02 -3.37
CA ASN A 12 24.06 0.34 -3.81
C ASN A 12 22.77 1.19 -3.84
N LEU A 13 22.56 2.01 -2.81
CA LEU A 13 21.42 2.92 -2.72
C LEU A 13 21.62 4.09 -3.69
N LYS A 14 20.75 4.20 -4.69
CA LYS A 14 20.73 5.37 -5.57
C LYS A 14 20.21 6.58 -4.80
N LYS A 15 20.89 7.72 -4.94
CA LYS A 15 20.43 9.00 -4.41
C LYS A 15 19.16 9.43 -5.17
N CYS A 16 18.03 9.53 -4.48
CA CYS A 16 16.84 10.17 -5.04
C CYS A 16 17.09 11.68 -5.13
N LEU A 17 17.19 12.20 -6.36
CA LEU A 17 17.05 13.63 -6.60
C LEU A 17 15.55 13.92 -6.52
N ALA A 18 15.15 14.85 -5.65
CA ALA A 18 13.76 15.24 -5.53
C ALA A 18 13.33 15.88 -6.87
N ASP A 19 12.45 15.20 -7.58
CA ASP A 19 11.80 15.73 -8.79
C ASP A 19 10.68 16.67 -8.34
N GLU A 20 10.71 17.92 -8.78
CA GLU A 20 9.72 18.94 -8.43
C GLU A 20 8.30 18.56 -8.86
N SER A 21 8.16 17.70 -9.90
CA SER A 21 6.86 17.16 -10.31
C SER A 21 6.25 16.19 -9.29
N LEU A 22 7.05 15.68 -8.34
CA LEU A 22 6.56 14.86 -7.23
C LEU A 22 6.10 15.73 -6.04
N MET A 23 6.27 17.05 -6.07
CA MET A 23 5.86 17.91 -4.98
C MET A 23 4.33 18.06 -4.96
N ILE A 24 3.67 17.61 -3.89
CA ILE A 24 2.24 17.85 -3.68
C ILE A 24 2.09 19.19 -2.95
N PRO A 25 1.33 20.16 -3.49
CA PRO A 25 1.07 21.42 -2.79
C PRO A 25 0.42 21.20 -1.42
N LEU A 26 0.82 21.95 -0.40
CA LEU A 26 0.33 21.77 0.98
C LEU A 26 -1.18 21.98 1.10
N GLN A 27 -1.75 22.88 0.31
CA GLN A 27 -3.20 23.14 0.22
C GLN A 27 -3.98 21.89 -0.19
N GLU A 28 -3.31 20.93 -0.82
CA GLU A 28 -3.92 19.72 -1.31
C GLU A 28 -3.84 18.55 -0.32
N ILE A 29 -3.03 18.64 0.73
CA ILE A 29 -2.81 17.52 1.65
C ILE A 29 -3.89 17.51 2.73
N LYS A 30 -4.83 16.56 2.65
CA LYS A 30 -5.78 16.31 3.74
C LYS A 30 -5.14 15.39 4.77
N VAL A 31 -4.87 15.96 5.93
CA VAL A 31 -4.23 15.27 7.05
C VAL A 31 -5.21 15.21 8.22
N ASN A 32 -5.31 14.06 8.89
CA ASN A 32 -6.11 13.98 10.12
C ASN A 32 -5.38 14.60 11.32
N GLU A 33 -6.07 14.68 12.46
CA GLU A 33 -5.54 15.20 13.73
C GLU A 33 -4.25 14.51 14.23
N LYS A 34 -3.96 13.31 13.70
CA LYS A 34 -2.75 12.53 14.00
C LYS A 34 -1.63 12.72 12.96
N LEU A 35 -1.73 13.75 12.12
CA LEU A 35 -0.80 14.06 11.05
C LEU A 35 -0.64 12.94 10.00
N LYS A 36 -1.66 12.09 9.80
CA LYS A 36 -1.65 11.06 8.75
C LYS A 36 -2.40 11.52 7.50
N PHE A 37 -1.81 11.26 6.34
CA PHE A 37 -2.48 11.44 5.05
C PHE A 37 -3.75 10.57 5.01
N VAL A 38 -4.88 11.15 4.63
CA VAL A 38 -6.16 10.45 4.59
C VAL A 38 -6.58 10.25 3.14
N GLU A 39 -6.18 9.12 2.57
CA GLU A 39 -6.74 8.63 1.31
C GLU A 39 -8.09 7.95 1.58
N LYS A 40 -9.07 8.22 0.73
CA LYS A 40 -10.39 7.60 0.82
C LYS A 40 -10.46 6.42 -0.15
N PRO A 41 -10.89 5.24 0.28
CA PRO A 41 -11.13 4.14 -0.64
C PRO A 41 -12.38 4.46 -1.47
N ILE A 42 -12.29 4.24 -2.79
CA ILE A 42 -13.38 4.48 -3.73
C ILE A 42 -14.21 3.21 -3.87
N GLN A 43 -13.58 2.10 -4.25
CA GLN A 43 -14.23 0.82 -4.49
C GLN A 43 -13.25 -0.34 -4.45
N ILE A 44 -13.78 -1.55 -4.34
CA ILE A 44 -13.04 -2.80 -4.49
C ILE A 44 -13.08 -3.20 -5.97
N GLU A 45 -11.91 -3.37 -6.56
CA GLU A 45 -11.75 -3.68 -7.99
C GLU A 45 -11.58 -5.17 -8.25
N ASP A 46 -11.01 -5.90 -7.29
CA ASP A 46 -10.67 -7.31 -7.45
C ASP A 46 -10.51 -8.00 -6.10
N ILE A 47 -10.61 -9.33 -6.09
CA ILE A 47 -10.47 -10.18 -4.90
C ILE A 47 -9.49 -11.31 -5.21
N LYS A 48 -8.49 -11.49 -4.35
CA LYS A 48 -7.49 -12.54 -4.46
C LYS A 48 -7.40 -13.36 -3.18
N ILE A 49 -7.56 -14.66 -3.33
CA ILE A 49 -7.38 -15.62 -2.25
C ILE A 49 -5.92 -16.12 -2.27
N LYS A 50 -5.19 -15.94 -1.18
CA LYS A 50 -3.88 -16.54 -0.96
C LYS A 50 -3.97 -17.65 0.08
N ILE A 51 -3.59 -18.86 -0.32
CA ILE A 51 -3.46 -19.99 0.59
C ILE A 51 -2.00 -20.06 1.03
N LEU A 52 -1.77 -19.87 2.33
CA LEU A 52 -0.50 -20.14 3.01
C LEU A 52 -0.58 -21.51 3.68
N LYS A 53 0.57 -22.04 4.11
CA LYS A 53 0.70 -23.40 4.68
C LYS A 53 -0.37 -23.79 5.72
N HIS A 54 -0.84 -22.83 6.52
CA HIS A 54 -1.85 -23.07 7.58
C HIS A 54 -3.00 -22.06 7.59
N LYS A 55 -3.07 -21.13 6.62
CA LYS A 55 -4.04 -20.02 6.65
C LYS A 55 -4.49 -19.64 5.25
N ARG A 56 -5.77 -19.32 5.12
CA ARG A 56 -6.34 -18.69 3.92
C ARG A 56 -6.48 -17.19 4.18
N LEU A 57 -5.89 -16.38 3.33
CA LEU A 57 -6.02 -14.91 3.35
C LEU A 57 -6.86 -14.50 2.16
N VAL A 58 -7.85 -13.64 2.40
CA VAL A 58 -8.58 -12.95 1.33
C VAL A 58 -8.08 -11.51 1.26
N LEU A 59 -7.53 -11.16 0.11
CA LEU A 59 -7.05 -9.82 -0.19
C LEU A 59 -8.02 -9.15 -1.17
N VAL A 60 -8.33 -7.89 -0.92
CA VAL A 60 -9.13 -7.06 -1.82
C VAL A 60 -8.24 -6.01 -2.46
N LYS A 61 -8.40 -5.79 -3.76
CA LYS A 61 -7.73 -4.71 -4.47
C LYS A 61 -8.56 -3.45 -4.31
N VAL A 62 -8.04 -2.50 -3.55
CA VAL A 62 -8.73 -1.26 -3.22
C VAL A 62 -8.25 -0.18 -4.15
N LYS A 63 -9.18 0.52 -4.80
CA LYS A 63 -8.89 1.76 -5.53
C LYS A 63 -9.00 2.93 -4.57
N TRP A 64 -7.96 3.75 -4.49
CA TRP A 64 -7.90 4.91 -3.62
C TRP A 64 -8.10 6.21 -4.41
N ASP A 65 -8.78 7.17 -3.78
CA ASP A 65 -8.87 8.55 -4.24
C ASP A 65 -7.58 9.29 -3.89
N SER A 66 -6.51 8.94 -4.62
CA SER A 66 -5.21 9.63 -4.52
C SER A 66 -5.15 10.78 -5.51
N LYS A 67 -4.57 11.90 -5.05
CA LYS A 67 -4.42 13.12 -5.83
C LYS A 67 -3.45 12.98 -7.00
N ARG A 68 -2.56 11.98 -6.95
CA ARG A 68 -1.61 11.68 -8.03
C ARG A 68 -2.20 10.74 -9.09
N GLY A 69 -3.49 10.40 -8.99
CA GLY A 69 -4.18 9.43 -9.83
C GLY A 69 -4.65 8.22 -9.02
N PRO A 70 -5.44 7.33 -9.62
CA PRO A 70 -5.95 6.16 -8.92
C PRO A 70 -4.80 5.26 -8.48
N GLU A 71 -4.62 5.14 -7.17
CA GLU A 71 -3.70 4.19 -6.56
C GLU A 71 -4.43 2.90 -6.24
N TYR A 72 -3.70 1.78 -6.34
CA TYR A 72 -4.25 0.45 -6.12
C TYR A 72 -3.37 -0.31 -5.14
N THR A 73 -3.94 -0.71 -4.00
CA THR A 73 -3.25 -1.57 -3.03
C THR A 73 -4.04 -2.85 -2.79
N TRP A 74 -3.33 -3.89 -2.36
CA TRP A 74 -3.93 -5.14 -1.92
C TRP A 74 -4.03 -5.13 -0.40
N GLU A 75 -5.25 -5.03 0.12
CA GLU A 75 -5.52 -4.97 1.56
C GLU A 75 -6.20 -6.26 2.04
N LEU A 76 -6.10 -6.54 3.33
CA LEU A 76 -6.80 -7.68 3.92
C LEU A 76 -8.30 -7.38 3.99
N GLU A 77 -9.13 -8.30 3.48
CA GLU A 77 -10.59 -8.15 3.45
C GLU A 77 -11.16 -7.81 4.83
N SER A 78 -10.75 -8.56 5.87
CA SER A 78 -11.26 -8.36 7.23
C SER A 78 -10.95 -6.98 7.82
N GLU A 79 -9.78 -6.41 7.49
CA GLU A 79 -9.43 -5.05 7.92
C GLU A 79 -10.23 -4.00 7.17
N MET A 80 -10.41 -4.20 5.85
CA MET A 80 -11.20 -3.31 5.02
C MET A 80 -12.68 -3.33 5.41
N GLN A 81 -13.24 -4.50 5.71
CA GLN A 81 -14.63 -4.63 6.16
C GLN A 81 -14.86 -3.94 7.50
N LYS A 82 -13.86 -3.99 8.41
CA LYS A 82 -13.92 -3.30 9.71
C LYS A 82 -13.84 -1.78 9.57
N ARG A 83 -12.97 -1.27 8.68
CA ARG A 83 -12.72 0.18 8.54
C ARG A 83 -13.67 0.87 7.58
N TYR A 84 -14.10 0.16 6.54
CA TYR A 84 -14.89 0.68 5.43
C TYR A 84 -15.99 -0.32 5.04
N PRO A 85 -16.92 -0.65 5.96
CA PRO A 85 -17.96 -1.65 5.72
C PRO A 85 -18.86 -1.31 4.53
N TYR A 86 -19.02 -0.03 4.20
CA TYR A 86 -19.82 0.44 3.06
C TYR A 86 -19.26 0.02 1.69
N LEU A 87 -17.99 -0.40 1.60
CA LEU A 87 -17.40 -0.91 0.35
C LEU A 87 -17.83 -2.35 0.02
N PHE A 88 -18.45 -3.05 0.98
CA PHE A 88 -18.83 -4.45 0.90
C PHE A 88 -20.36 -4.66 0.91
N GLN A 89 -21.13 -3.57 0.72
CA GLN A 89 -22.59 -3.60 0.63
C GLN A 89 -23.07 -3.88 -0.79
#